data_AF-A0AAJ1TID7-F1
#
_entry.id   AF-A0AAJ1TID7-F1
#
_cell.length_a   1.000
_cell.length_b   1.000
_cell.length_c   1.000
_cell.angle_alpha   90.00
_cell.angle_beta   90.00
_cell.angle_gamma   90.00
#
_symmetry.space_group_name_H-M   'P 1'
#
loop_
_entity.id
_entity.type
_entity.pdbx_description
1 polymer ?
#
loop_
_entity_poly.entity_id
_entity_poly.type
_entity_poly.pdbx_seq_one_letter_code
_entity_poly.pdbx_strand_id
1 'polypeptide(L)'
;MAHAALGHALLTETAGHTRALVATGLSESHLLAGRIEFFDLHEPDRASATWLRALQAAGEANDPLLGAAVLAHTAFIPGWAGDRATAMERMVAARTYARRGPASADLLAWLDAVEAECETRCGDVRTALNLIGHGEDLLARSSEHETPEWMNWFSAVRLAAFKGNVQLKAGHLPQAHNTLLAALDALPAEEEKQRSVLLGDLAATEAARGRPEAACQYAVRALDQLELTWYAVGMDRVREVRRALSAHQHEQCVRDLDDRLYGWATTVSALAR
;
A
#
# COMPACT_ATOMS: atom_id res chain seq x y z
N MET A 1 4.08 6.67 19.72
CA MET A 1 3.05 7.46 20.44
C MET A 1 3.62 8.57 21.32
N ALA A 2 4.70 8.37 22.08
CA ALA A 2 5.26 9.42 22.96
C ALA A 2 5.65 10.72 22.21
N HIS A 3 6.27 10.62 21.03
CA HIS A 3 6.63 11.79 20.22
C HIS A 3 5.41 12.58 19.71
N ALA A 4 4.32 11.90 19.33
CA ALA A 4 3.08 12.57 18.92
C ALA A 4 2.38 13.25 20.11
N ALA A 5 2.40 12.63 21.30
CA ALA A 5 1.87 13.25 22.52
C ALA A 5 2.66 14.52 22.91
N LEU A 6 4.00 14.48 22.80
CA LEU A 6 4.83 15.66 22.99
C LEU A 6 4.53 16.74 21.95
N GLY A 7 4.38 16.37 20.67
CA GLY A 7 4.00 17.32 19.61
C GLY A 7 2.67 18.01 19.89
N HIS A 8 1.67 17.28 20.40
CA HIS A 8 0.38 17.87 20.78
C HIS A 8 0.51 18.86 21.95
N ALA A 9 1.32 18.54 22.96
CA ALA A 9 1.61 19.48 24.06
C ALA A 9 2.38 20.72 23.57
N LEU A 10 3.31 20.57 22.63
CA LEU A 10 4.04 21.70 22.06
C LEU A 10 3.16 22.58 21.18
N LEU A 11 2.15 22.03 20.51
CA LEU A 11 1.20 22.83 19.72
C LEU A 11 0.49 23.87 20.59
N THR A 12 0.07 23.53 21.82
CA THR A 12 -0.62 24.50 22.69
C THR A 12 0.29 25.63 23.17
N GLU A 13 1.59 25.38 23.25
CA GLU A 13 2.60 26.32 23.74
C GLU A 13 3.32 27.11 22.63
N THR A 14 2.98 26.87 21.36
CA THR A 14 3.65 27.50 20.21
C THR A 14 2.70 28.35 19.37
N ALA A 15 3.25 29.38 18.73
CA ALA A 15 2.53 30.28 17.84
C ALA A 15 3.31 30.55 16.54
N GLY A 16 2.61 31.07 15.52
CA GLY A 16 3.21 31.47 14.25
C GLY A 16 3.96 30.34 13.55
N HIS A 17 5.15 30.64 13.04
CA HIS A 17 5.95 29.70 12.26
C HIS A 17 6.33 28.42 13.05
N THR A 18 6.66 28.56 14.34
CA THR A 18 7.00 27.39 15.19
C THR A 18 5.81 26.45 15.33
N ARG A 19 4.60 26.98 15.50
CA ARG A 19 3.37 26.17 15.57
C ARG A 19 3.17 25.38 14.27
N ALA A 20 3.37 26.02 13.12
CA ALA A 20 3.24 25.37 11.82
C ALA A 20 4.25 24.22 11.66
N LEU A 21 5.51 24.42 12.05
CA LEU A 21 6.54 23.36 12.00
C LEU A 21 6.20 22.17 12.91
N VAL A 22 5.74 22.44 14.14
CA VAL A 22 5.30 21.37 15.06
C VAL A 22 4.09 20.63 14.48
N ALA A 23 3.15 21.35 13.86
CA ALA A 23 1.98 20.76 13.22
C ALA A 23 2.35 19.86 12.05
N THR A 24 3.28 20.28 11.19
CA THR A 24 3.83 19.47 10.09
C THR A 24 4.42 18.17 10.63
N GLY A 25 5.35 18.25 11.59
CA GLY A 25 5.99 17.07 12.16
C GLY A 25 5.00 16.12 12.87
N LEU A 26 3.96 16.66 13.50
CA LEU A 26 2.89 15.87 14.10
C LEU A 26 2.05 15.14 13.04
N SER A 27 1.73 15.82 11.94
CA SER A 27 0.98 15.23 10.83
C SER A 27 1.75 14.12 10.15
N GLU A 28 3.04 14.32 9.85
CA GLU A 28 3.93 13.28 9.29
C GLU A 28 4.04 12.06 10.23
N SER A 29 4.19 12.31 11.54
CA SER A 29 4.25 11.26 12.55
C SER A 29 2.98 10.42 12.60
N HIS A 30 1.81 11.07 12.57
CA HIS A 30 0.53 10.37 12.53
C HIS A 30 0.28 9.68 11.20
N LEU A 31 0.71 10.25 10.07
CA LEU A 31 0.63 9.61 8.77
C LEU A 31 1.40 8.29 8.75
N LEU A 32 2.65 8.30 9.22
CA LEU A 32 3.47 7.09 9.34
C LEU A 32 2.86 6.07 10.30
N ALA A 33 2.38 6.52 11.46
CA ALA A 33 1.75 5.64 12.44
C ALA A 33 0.49 4.96 11.87
N GLY A 34 -0.38 5.72 11.21
CA GLY A 34 -1.60 5.17 10.60
C GLY A 34 -1.30 4.18 9.46
N ARG A 35 -0.21 4.39 8.71
CA ARG A 35 0.26 3.42 7.71
C ARG A 35 0.64 2.09 8.35
N ILE A 36 1.37 2.13 9.47
CA ILE A 36 1.73 0.91 10.22
C ILE A 36 0.48 0.24 10.76
N GLU A 37 -0.42 0.99 11.41
CA GLU A 37 -1.68 0.44 11.93
C GLU A 37 -2.51 -0.23 10.83
N PHE A 38 -2.65 0.40 9.67
CA PHE A 38 -3.45 -0.16 8.58
C PHE A 38 -2.77 -1.32 7.85
N PHE A 39 -1.56 -1.12 7.34
CA PHE A 39 -0.92 -2.06 6.42
C PHE A 39 -0.13 -3.18 7.13
N ASP A 40 0.52 -2.85 8.24
CA ASP A 40 1.38 -3.80 8.95
C ASP A 40 0.60 -4.59 10.00
N LEU A 41 -0.33 -3.94 10.70
CA LEU A 41 -1.06 -4.50 11.83
C LEU A 41 -2.51 -4.90 11.51
N HIS A 42 -3.05 -4.47 10.36
CA HIS A 42 -4.42 -4.76 9.95
C HIS A 42 -5.48 -4.20 10.95
N GLU A 43 -5.26 -2.99 11.45
CA GLU A 43 -6.11 -2.29 12.43
C GLU A 43 -6.80 -1.06 11.80
N PRO A 44 -7.81 -1.23 10.93
CA PRO A 44 -8.41 -0.14 10.16
C PRO A 44 -9.07 0.94 11.02
N ASP A 45 -9.70 0.56 12.13
CA ASP A 45 -10.37 1.52 13.03
C ASP A 45 -9.35 2.42 13.76
N ARG A 46 -8.22 1.83 14.18
CA ARG A 46 -7.12 2.60 14.79
C ARG A 46 -6.48 3.53 13.77
N ALA A 47 -6.17 3.02 12.58
CA ALA A 47 -5.62 3.82 11.49
C ALA A 47 -6.54 4.99 11.10
N SER A 48 -7.86 4.77 11.06
CA SER A 48 -8.86 5.82 10.81
C SER A 48 -8.75 6.96 11.83
N ALA A 49 -8.74 6.62 13.12
CA ALA A 49 -8.60 7.61 14.19
C ALA A 49 -7.24 8.34 14.14
N THR A 50 -6.17 7.63 13.80
CA THR A 50 -4.82 8.18 13.68
C THR A 50 -4.68 9.13 12.49
N TRP A 51 -5.19 8.76 11.31
CA TRP A 51 -5.18 9.63 10.13
C TRP A 51 -6.09 10.85 10.27
N LEU A 52 -7.19 10.77 11.03
CA LEU A 52 -7.97 11.95 11.38
C LEU A 52 -7.12 12.99 12.13
N ARG A 53 -6.28 12.55 13.09
CA ARG A 53 -5.34 13.44 13.79
C ARG A 53 -4.26 13.97 12.85
N ALA A 54 -3.76 13.15 11.92
CA ALA A 54 -2.83 13.59 10.89
C ALA A 54 -3.43 14.72 10.03
N LEU A 55 -4.70 14.59 9.63
CA LEU A 55 -5.40 15.57 8.81
C LEU A 55 -5.63 16.88 9.57
N GLN A 56 -6.02 16.80 10.84
CA GLN A 56 -6.15 17.97 11.71
C GLN A 56 -4.81 18.72 11.83
N ALA A 57 -3.72 18.00 12.06
CA ALA A 57 -2.39 18.59 12.14
C ALA A 57 -1.92 19.19 10.80
N ALA A 58 -2.23 18.56 9.65
CA ALA A 58 -1.96 19.15 8.33
C ALA A 58 -2.73 20.45 8.11
N GLY A 59 -3.97 20.53 8.61
CA GLY A 59 -4.78 21.76 8.61
C GLY A 59 -4.17 22.87 9.46
N GLU A 60 -3.69 22.56 10.66
CA GLU A 60 -2.97 23.50 11.53
C GLU A 60 -1.65 23.99 10.91
N ALA A 61 -0.96 23.13 10.16
CA ALA A 61 0.23 23.48 9.40
C ALA A 61 -0.08 24.31 8.13
N ASN A 62 -1.36 24.36 7.71
CA ASN A 62 -1.78 24.85 6.40
C ASN A 62 -0.99 24.20 5.25
N ASP A 63 -0.73 22.89 5.34
CA ASP A 63 -0.01 22.11 4.35
C ASP A 63 -0.99 21.30 3.47
N PRO A 64 -1.32 21.79 2.26
CA PRO A 64 -2.27 21.10 1.40
C PRO A 64 -1.76 19.79 0.84
N LEU A 65 -0.44 19.63 0.61
CA LEU A 65 0.12 18.41 0.02
C LEU A 65 0.13 17.28 1.03
N LEU A 66 0.49 17.57 2.28
CA LEU A 66 0.39 16.62 3.38
C LEU A 66 -1.07 16.24 3.67
N GLY A 67 -1.99 17.22 3.61
CA GLY A 67 -3.42 16.95 3.69
C GLY A 67 -3.92 16.02 2.58
N ALA A 68 -3.45 16.20 1.34
CA ALA A 68 -3.76 15.30 0.22
C ALA A 68 -3.24 13.88 0.46
N ALA A 69 -2.00 13.75 0.95
CA ALA A 69 -1.41 12.46 1.28
C ALA A 69 -2.20 11.73 2.38
N VAL A 70 -2.58 12.41 3.45
CA VAL A 70 -3.41 11.80 4.50
C VAL A 70 -4.77 11.36 3.96
N LEU A 71 -5.47 12.21 3.20
CA LEU A 71 -6.79 11.90 2.64
C LEU A 71 -6.75 10.68 1.72
N ALA A 72 -5.75 10.57 0.85
CA ALA A 72 -5.61 9.40 -0.02
C ALA A 72 -5.32 8.12 0.78
N HIS A 73 -4.54 8.17 1.86
CA HIS A 73 -4.39 7.01 2.75
C HIS A 73 -5.71 6.57 3.37
N THR A 74 -6.57 7.52 3.76
CA THR A 74 -7.89 7.15 4.27
C THR A 74 -8.75 6.42 3.23
N ALA A 75 -8.53 6.60 1.92
CA ALA A 75 -9.29 5.91 0.87
C ALA A 75 -9.10 4.38 0.88
N PHE A 76 -7.97 3.89 1.40
CA PHE A 76 -7.71 2.46 1.48
C PHE A 76 -8.70 1.70 2.37
N ILE A 77 -9.21 2.31 3.44
CA ILE A 77 -10.16 1.65 4.35
C ILE A 77 -11.43 1.19 3.60
N PRO A 78 -12.21 2.08 2.95
CA PRO A 78 -13.40 1.70 2.19
C PRO A 78 -13.03 0.91 0.92
N GLY A 79 -11.87 1.18 0.30
CA GLY A 79 -11.38 0.38 -0.82
C GLY A 79 -11.17 -1.08 -0.47
N TRP A 80 -10.61 -1.39 0.72
CA TRP A 80 -10.49 -2.75 1.22
C TRP A 80 -11.83 -3.38 1.59
N ALA A 81 -12.80 -2.57 2.01
CA ALA A 81 -14.17 -3.01 2.29
C ALA A 81 -15.04 -3.17 1.02
N GLY A 82 -14.53 -2.81 -0.17
CA GLY A 82 -15.30 -2.81 -1.42
C GLY A 82 -16.31 -1.66 -1.54
N ASP A 83 -16.24 -0.67 -0.64
CA ASP A 83 -17.08 0.54 -0.69
C ASP A 83 -16.45 1.58 -1.63
N ARG A 84 -16.73 1.39 -2.92
CA ARG A 84 -16.22 2.25 -3.99
C ARG A 84 -16.60 3.72 -3.81
N ALA A 85 -17.84 4.00 -3.42
CA ALA A 85 -18.36 5.36 -3.35
C ALA A 85 -17.58 6.18 -2.32
N THR A 86 -17.43 5.63 -1.10
CA THR A 86 -16.68 6.30 -0.03
C THR A 86 -15.18 6.41 -0.35
N ALA A 87 -14.59 5.41 -1.03
CA ALA A 87 -13.20 5.49 -1.48
C ALA A 87 -12.99 6.64 -2.50
N MET A 88 -13.89 6.76 -3.48
CA MET A 88 -13.85 7.83 -4.48
C MET A 88 -14.05 9.22 -3.84
N GLU A 89 -14.95 9.37 -2.87
CA GLU A 89 -15.12 10.64 -2.15
C GLU A 89 -13.82 11.10 -1.49
N ARG A 90 -13.08 10.16 -0.86
CA ARG A 90 -11.78 10.44 -0.23
C ARG A 90 -10.72 10.81 -1.28
N MET A 91 -10.71 10.14 -2.43
CA MET A 91 -9.79 10.48 -3.52
C MET A 91 -10.10 11.83 -4.18
N VAL A 92 -11.37 12.19 -4.35
CA VAL A 92 -11.79 13.52 -4.82
C VAL A 92 -11.31 14.60 -3.85
N ALA A 93 -11.44 14.38 -2.54
CA ALA A 93 -10.91 15.28 -1.54
C ALA A 93 -9.37 15.40 -1.63
N ALA A 94 -8.66 14.26 -1.69
CA ALA A 94 -7.20 14.23 -1.81
C ALA A 94 -6.70 15.02 -3.03
N ARG A 95 -7.28 14.78 -4.21
CA ARG A 95 -6.94 15.51 -5.45
C ARG A 95 -7.26 17.00 -5.35
N THR A 96 -8.32 17.37 -4.63
CA THR A 96 -8.68 18.77 -4.40
C THR A 96 -7.64 19.49 -3.54
N TYR A 97 -7.10 18.82 -2.52
CA TYR A 97 -6.01 19.36 -1.73
C TYR A 97 -4.70 19.43 -2.51
N ALA A 98 -4.36 18.41 -3.31
CA ALA A 98 -3.17 18.42 -4.13
C ALA A 98 -3.11 19.62 -5.10
N ARG A 99 -4.26 20.03 -5.67
CA ARG A 99 -4.37 21.22 -6.54
C ARG A 99 -4.13 22.55 -5.83
N ARG A 100 -4.11 22.60 -4.50
CA ARG A 100 -3.89 23.84 -3.71
C ARG A 100 -2.41 24.11 -3.45
N GLY A 101 -1.52 23.18 -3.81
CA GLY A 101 -0.07 23.31 -3.64
C GLY A 101 0.70 22.88 -4.89
N PRO A 102 2.04 23.06 -4.87
CA PRO A 102 2.91 22.65 -5.97
C PRO A 102 3.16 21.13 -5.92
N ALA A 103 2.16 20.32 -6.28
CA ALA A 103 2.26 18.86 -6.23
C ALA A 103 3.30 18.31 -7.24
N SER A 104 4.24 17.50 -6.76
CA SER A 104 5.21 16.82 -7.63
C SER A 104 4.58 15.73 -8.49
N ALA A 105 5.30 15.31 -9.53
CA ALA A 105 4.87 14.19 -10.38
C ALA A 105 4.71 12.90 -9.58
N ASP A 106 5.61 12.63 -8.63
CA ASP A 106 5.51 11.48 -7.73
C ASP A 106 4.23 11.51 -6.89
N LEU A 107 3.86 12.66 -6.32
CA LEU A 107 2.63 12.77 -5.53
C LEU A 107 1.39 12.49 -6.38
N LEU A 108 1.33 13.04 -7.59
CA LEU A 108 0.21 12.82 -8.51
C LEU A 108 0.13 11.36 -8.98
N ALA A 109 1.27 10.77 -9.37
CA ALA A 109 1.34 9.37 -9.78
C ALA A 109 0.99 8.41 -8.62
N TRP A 110 1.36 8.76 -7.39
CA TRP A 110 0.95 8.02 -6.21
C TRP A 110 -0.56 8.12 -5.96
N LEU A 111 -1.17 9.31 -6.11
CA LEU A 111 -2.64 9.44 -6.02
C LEU A 111 -3.34 8.57 -7.07
N ASP A 112 -2.81 8.50 -8.30
CA ASP A 112 -3.33 7.60 -9.32
C ASP A 112 -3.19 6.12 -8.92
N ALA A 113 -2.06 5.74 -8.32
CA ALA A 113 -1.85 4.37 -7.83
C ALA A 113 -2.81 3.99 -6.69
N VAL A 114 -3.07 4.89 -5.75
CA VAL A 114 -4.06 4.67 -4.66
C VAL A 114 -5.46 4.49 -5.23
N GLU A 115 -5.87 5.37 -6.14
CA GLU A 115 -7.19 5.28 -6.77
C GLU A 115 -7.30 4.00 -7.61
N ALA A 116 -6.25 3.61 -8.34
CA ALA A 116 -6.22 2.37 -9.10
C ALA A 116 -6.35 1.13 -8.22
N GLU A 117 -5.71 1.09 -7.06
CA GLU A 117 -5.87 -0.01 -6.09
C GLU A 117 -7.31 -0.08 -5.58
N CYS A 118 -7.92 1.07 -5.23
CA CYS A 118 -9.31 1.12 -4.78
C CYS A 118 -10.28 0.64 -5.88
N GLU A 119 -10.11 1.13 -7.10
CA GLU A 119 -10.93 0.74 -8.26
C GLU A 119 -10.77 -0.75 -8.58
N THR A 120 -9.56 -1.27 -8.51
CA THR A 120 -9.26 -2.70 -8.71
C THR A 120 -9.97 -3.58 -7.70
N ARG A 121 -9.94 -3.20 -6.42
CA ARG A 121 -10.65 -3.92 -5.35
C ARG A 121 -12.16 -3.87 -5.51
N CYS A 122 -12.67 -2.78 -6.07
CA CYS A 122 -14.10 -2.60 -6.37
C CYS A 122 -14.52 -3.20 -7.72
N GLY A 123 -13.59 -3.82 -8.46
CA GLY A 123 -13.86 -4.53 -9.72
C GLY A 123 -13.79 -3.68 -10.99
N ASP A 124 -13.49 -2.38 -10.94
CA ASP A 124 -13.29 -1.54 -12.13
C ASP A 124 -11.81 -1.51 -12.56
N VAL A 125 -11.35 -2.67 -13.03
CA VAL A 125 -9.98 -2.86 -13.52
C VAL A 125 -9.64 -1.98 -14.73
N ARG A 126 -10.64 -1.53 -15.50
CA ARG A 126 -10.43 -0.66 -16.66
C ARG A 126 -10.03 0.74 -16.22
N THR A 127 -10.77 1.32 -15.28
CA THR A 127 -10.42 2.62 -14.70
C THR A 127 -9.06 2.56 -14.01
N ALA A 128 -8.79 1.48 -13.28
CA ALA A 128 -7.49 1.26 -12.66
C ALA A 128 -6.32 1.23 -13.66
N LEU A 129 -6.45 0.51 -14.79
CA LEU A 129 -5.39 0.47 -15.82
C LEU A 129 -5.13 1.85 -16.43
N ASN A 130 -6.17 2.66 -16.65
CA ASN A 130 -6.02 4.02 -17.16
C ASN A 130 -5.27 4.92 -16.16
N LEU A 131 -5.60 4.82 -14.87
CA LEU A 131 -4.93 5.58 -13.81
C LEU A 131 -3.46 5.18 -13.70
N ILE A 132 -3.14 3.88 -13.76
CA ILE A 132 -1.75 3.41 -13.79
C ILE A 132 -0.99 3.98 -14.98
N GLY A 133 -1.58 3.94 -16.18
CA GLY A 133 -0.95 4.51 -17.39
C GLY A 133 -0.69 6.01 -17.24
N HIS A 134 -1.64 6.76 -16.69
CA HIS A 134 -1.44 8.19 -16.40
C HIS A 134 -0.32 8.43 -15.37
N GLY A 135 -0.24 7.59 -14.32
CA GLY A 135 0.86 7.65 -13.36
C GLY A 135 2.23 7.37 -13.99
N GLU A 136 2.31 6.42 -14.92
CA GLU A 136 3.54 6.13 -15.67
C GLU A 136 3.94 7.33 -16.55
N ASP A 137 2.98 7.96 -17.23
CA ASP A 137 3.20 9.15 -18.04
C ASP A 137 3.67 10.35 -17.21
N LEU A 138 3.18 10.50 -15.98
CA LEU A 138 3.61 11.54 -15.05
C LEU A 138 5.07 11.34 -14.64
N LEU A 139 5.46 10.12 -14.26
CA LEU A 139 6.83 9.81 -13.84
C LEU A 139 7.84 9.85 -15.00
N ALA A 140 7.39 9.65 -16.23
CA ALA A 140 8.24 9.78 -17.43
C ALA A 140 8.57 11.24 -17.78
N ARG A 141 7.80 12.21 -17.26
CA ARG A 141 8.02 13.64 -17.51
C ARG A 141 8.87 14.23 -16.40
N SER A 142 9.66 15.26 -16.73
CA SER A 142 10.35 16.06 -15.70
C SER A 142 9.31 16.77 -14.84
N SER A 143 9.39 16.61 -13.51
CA SER A 143 8.56 17.40 -12.61
C SER A 143 9.15 18.80 -12.44
N GLU A 144 8.28 19.82 -12.43
CA GLU A 144 8.66 21.20 -12.07
C GLU A 144 8.75 21.39 -10.55
N HIS A 145 8.30 20.41 -9.77
CA HIS A 145 8.20 20.48 -8.32
C HIS A 145 8.93 19.32 -7.67
N GLU A 146 9.67 19.63 -6.61
CA GLU A 146 10.42 18.62 -5.85
C GLU A 146 9.46 17.75 -5.05
N THR A 147 9.79 16.46 -4.96
CA THR A 147 9.04 15.51 -4.15
C THR A 147 9.38 15.74 -2.67
N PRO A 148 8.37 15.96 -1.80
CA PRO A 148 8.63 16.21 -0.38
C PRO A 148 9.39 15.05 0.29
N GLU A 149 10.32 15.37 1.19
CA GLU A 149 11.16 14.36 1.87
C GLU A 149 10.33 13.32 2.65
N TRP A 150 9.18 13.72 3.19
CA TRP A 150 8.28 12.80 3.87
C TRP A 150 7.72 11.72 2.95
N MET A 151 7.66 11.94 1.62
CA MET A 151 7.08 11.04 0.63
C MET A 151 8.03 9.92 0.17
N ASN A 152 8.78 9.34 1.09
CA ASN A 152 9.81 8.33 0.80
C ASN A 152 9.27 6.90 0.55
N TRP A 153 7.96 6.73 0.42
CA TRP A 153 7.30 5.42 0.32
C TRP A 153 6.84 5.05 -1.08
N PHE A 154 6.99 5.95 -2.04
CA PHE A 154 6.56 5.75 -3.42
C PHE A 154 7.74 5.90 -4.37
N SER A 155 7.67 5.17 -5.47
CA SER A 155 8.67 5.15 -6.53
C SER A 155 8.07 4.54 -7.80
N ALA A 156 8.79 4.65 -8.92
CA ALA A 156 8.40 3.97 -10.16
C ALA A 156 8.28 2.44 -9.98
N VAL A 157 9.14 1.83 -9.15
CA VAL A 157 9.06 0.39 -8.82
C VAL A 157 7.78 0.07 -8.06
N ARG A 158 7.36 0.94 -7.12
CA ARG A 158 6.09 0.79 -6.41
C ARG A 158 4.89 0.93 -7.36
N LEU A 159 4.94 1.88 -8.30
CA LEU A 159 3.89 2.01 -9.34
C LEU A 159 3.79 0.75 -10.20
N ALA A 160 4.93 0.17 -10.61
CA ALA A 160 4.97 -1.08 -11.36
C ALA A 160 4.37 -2.26 -10.57
N ALA A 161 4.55 -2.29 -9.25
CA ALA A 161 3.89 -3.29 -8.40
C ALA A 161 2.36 -3.15 -8.41
N PHE A 162 1.82 -1.93 -8.28
CA PHE A 162 0.39 -1.68 -8.45
C PHE A 162 -0.08 -2.13 -9.85
N LYS A 163 0.63 -1.74 -10.91
CA LYS A 163 0.32 -2.15 -12.29
C LYS A 163 0.21 -3.67 -12.43
N GLY A 164 1.16 -4.41 -11.88
CA GLY A 164 1.16 -5.86 -11.90
C GLY A 164 -0.09 -6.46 -11.22
N ASN A 165 -0.49 -5.90 -10.08
CA ASN A 165 -1.72 -6.31 -9.38
C ASN A 165 -2.98 -6.02 -10.21
N VAL A 166 -3.09 -4.82 -10.79
CA VAL A 166 -4.21 -4.44 -11.67
C VAL A 166 -4.28 -5.38 -12.88
N GLN A 167 -3.15 -5.66 -13.53
CA GLN A 167 -3.07 -6.59 -14.67
C GLN A 167 -3.49 -8.01 -14.27
N LEU A 168 -3.08 -8.49 -13.10
CA LEU A 168 -3.52 -9.78 -12.57
C LEU A 168 -5.04 -9.82 -12.42
N LYS A 169 -5.63 -8.80 -11.77
CA LYS A 169 -7.09 -8.72 -11.57
C LYS A 169 -7.86 -8.52 -12.86
N ALA A 170 -7.26 -7.89 -13.87
CA ALA A 170 -7.80 -7.78 -15.22
C ALA A 170 -7.71 -9.08 -16.04
N GLY A 171 -7.05 -10.13 -15.52
CA GLY A 171 -6.84 -11.39 -16.23
C GLY A 171 -5.73 -11.33 -17.30
N HIS A 172 -4.93 -10.27 -17.32
CA HIS A 172 -3.81 -10.09 -18.25
C HIS A 172 -2.57 -10.86 -17.77
N LEU A 173 -2.71 -12.17 -17.53
CA LEU A 173 -1.75 -12.96 -16.75
C LEU A 173 -0.30 -12.95 -17.27
N PRO A 174 -0.03 -13.06 -18.59
CA PRO A 174 1.36 -12.97 -19.09
C PRO A 174 1.99 -11.59 -18.85
N GLN A 175 1.19 -10.53 -18.95
CA GLN A 175 1.65 -9.16 -18.74
C GLN A 175 1.87 -8.90 -17.26
N ALA A 176 0.95 -9.34 -16.40
CA ALA A 176 1.08 -9.28 -14.95
C ALA A 176 2.38 -9.95 -14.48
N HIS A 177 2.65 -11.17 -14.96
CA HIS A 177 3.87 -11.91 -14.62
C HIS A 177 5.13 -11.11 -14.98
N ASN A 178 5.23 -10.61 -16.21
CA ASN A 178 6.40 -9.88 -16.68
C ASN A 178 6.59 -8.57 -15.89
N THR A 179 5.52 -7.82 -15.66
CA THR A 179 5.56 -6.57 -14.89
C THR A 179 5.99 -6.83 -13.44
N LEU A 180 5.39 -7.82 -12.77
CA LEU A 180 5.70 -8.13 -11.37
C LEU A 180 7.13 -8.66 -11.20
N LEU A 181 7.60 -9.48 -12.14
CA LEU A 181 8.97 -9.98 -12.12
C LEU A 181 9.99 -8.85 -12.31
N ALA A 182 9.77 -7.97 -13.30
CA ALA A 182 10.61 -6.80 -13.50
C ALA A 182 10.61 -5.85 -12.29
N ALA A 183 9.45 -5.66 -11.65
CA ALA A 183 9.34 -4.88 -10.42
C ALA A 183 10.11 -5.53 -9.25
N LEU A 184 10.06 -6.87 -9.14
CA LEU A 184 10.79 -7.62 -8.11
C LEU A 184 12.31 -7.51 -8.31
N ASP A 185 12.78 -7.62 -9.55
CA ASP A 185 14.20 -7.53 -9.89
C ASP A 185 14.76 -6.11 -9.67
N ALA A 186 13.93 -5.08 -9.89
CA ALA A 186 14.30 -3.69 -9.66
C ALA A 186 14.13 -3.23 -8.20
N LEU A 187 13.55 -4.06 -7.32
CA LEU A 187 13.23 -3.68 -5.95
C LEU A 187 14.50 -3.61 -5.08
N PRO A 188 14.78 -2.48 -4.41
CA PRO A 188 15.90 -2.35 -3.47
C PRO A 188 15.90 -3.43 -2.39
N ALA A 189 17.08 -3.86 -1.94
CA ALA A 189 17.22 -4.94 -0.96
C ALA A 189 16.43 -4.66 0.33
N GLU A 190 16.44 -3.39 0.76
CA GLU A 190 15.85 -2.87 1.99
C GLU A 190 14.31 -2.83 1.97
N GLU A 191 13.69 -2.92 0.80
CA GLU A 191 12.22 -2.89 0.60
C GLU A 191 11.57 -4.27 0.90
N GLU A 192 11.95 -4.86 2.03
CA GLU A 192 11.58 -6.22 2.45
C GLU A 192 10.07 -6.46 2.51
N LYS A 193 9.31 -5.49 3.02
CA LYS A 193 7.84 -5.58 3.08
C LYS A 193 7.23 -5.70 1.69
N GLN A 194 7.71 -4.91 0.74
CA GLN A 194 7.20 -4.93 -0.63
C GLN A 194 7.58 -6.20 -1.37
N ARG A 195 8.75 -6.77 -1.07
CA ARG A 195 9.18 -8.05 -1.63
C ARG A 195 8.17 -9.16 -1.35
N SER A 196 7.63 -9.22 -0.12
CA SER A 196 6.58 -10.20 0.23
C SER A 196 5.32 -10.04 -0.63
N VAL A 197 4.91 -8.80 -0.93
CA VAL A 197 3.73 -8.51 -1.75
C VAL A 197 3.95 -8.93 -3.20
N LEU A 198 5.08 -8.56 -3.81
CA LEU A 198 5.40 -8.92 -5.19
C LEU A 198 5.50 -10.45 -5.38
N LEU A 199 6.11 -11.15 -4.41
CA LEU A 199 6.16 -12.62 -4.43
C LEU A 199 4.76 -13.23 -4.31
N GLY A 200 3.90 -12.68 -3.43
CA GLY A 200 2.50 -13.10 -3.33
C GLY A 200 1.69 -12.88 -4.61
N ASP A 201 1.87 -11.73 -5.27
CA ASP A 201 1.18 -11.42 -6.53
C ASP A 201 1.71 -12.27 -7.71
N LEU A 202 3.02 -12.58 -7.75
CA LEU A 202 3.59 -13.54 -8.68
C LEU A 202 3.02 -14.95 -8.46
N ALA A 203 2.92 -15.37 -7.19
CA ALA A 203 2.30 -16.64 -6.85
C ALA A 203 0.83 -16.71 -7.30
N ALA A 204 0.07 -15.63 -7.11
CA ALA A 204 -1.32 -15.54 -7.54
C ALA A 204 -1.44 -15.57 -9.07
N THR A 205 -0.48 -14.94 -9.77
CA THR A 205 -0.40 -14.99 -11.23
C THR A 205 -0.13 -16.40 -11.73
N GLU A 206 0.82 -17.15 -11.15
CA GLU A 206 1.07 -18.53 -11.56
C GLU A 206 -0.11 -19.46 -11.22
N ALA A 207 -0.78 -19.25 -10.08
CA ALA A 207 -1.99 -20.00 -9.74
C ALA A 207 -3.09 -19.77 -10.78
N ALA A 208 -3.34 -18.52 -11.17
CA ALA A 208 -4.31 -18.18 -12.21
C ALA A 208 -3.95 -18.73 -13.60
N ARG A 209 -2.65 -18.98 -13.86
CA ARG A 209 -2.15 -19.62 -15.09
C ARG A 209 -2.23 -21.15 -15.06
N GLY A 210 -2.75 -21.75 -13.98
CA GLY A 210 -2.83 -23.20 -13.81
C GLY A 210 -1.48 -23.86 -13.55
N ARG A 211 -0.57 -23.15 -12.85
CA ARG A 211 0.79 -23.63 -12.53
C ARG A 211 0.98 -23.72 -11.01
N PRO A 212 0.37 -24.73 -10.35
CA PRO A 212 0.33 -24.81 -8.90
C PRO A 212 1.71 -24.92 -8.24
N GLU A 213 2.68 -25.61 -8.86
CA GLU A 213 4.03 -25.75 -8.31
C GLU A 213 4.77 -24.41 -8.29
N ALA A 214 4.71 -23.67 -9.40
CA ALA A 214 5.33 -22.35 -9.48
C ALA A 214 4.66 -21.36 -8.53
N ALA A 215 3.33 -21.44 -8.39
CA ALA A 215 2.60 -20.64 -7.41
C ALA A 215 3.06 -20.94 -5.98
N CYS A 216 3.18 -22.22 -5.62
CA CYS A 216 3.67 -22.62 -4.30
C CYS A 216 5.09 -22.13 -4.06
N GLN A 217 6.00 -22.23 -5.04
CA GLN A 217 7.38 -21.75 -4.93
C GLN A 217 7.46 -20.25 -4.60
N TYR A 218 6.65 -19.41 -5.27
CA TYR A 218 6.60 -17.99 -4.96
C TYR A 218 5.94 -17.70 -3.60
N ALA A 219 4.87 -18.40 -3.26
CA ALA A 219 4.19 -18.25 -1.96
C ALA A 219 5.10 -18.62 -0.79
N VAL A 220 5.89 -19.68 -0.97
CA VAL A 220 6.96 -20.12 -0.06
C VAL A 220 7.99 -19.02 0.16
N ARG A 221 8.52 -18.42 -0.91
CA ARG A 221 9.48 -17.31 -0.80
C ARG A 221 8.86 -16.08 -0.13
N ALA A 222 7.56 -15.84 -0.33
CA ALA A 222 6.84 -14.77 0.36
C ALA A 222 6.76 -15.03 1.88
N LEU A 223 6.49 -16.28 2.29
CA LEU A 223 6.52 -16.68 3.70
C LEU A 223 7.91 -16.52 4.30
N ASP A 224 8.97 -16.94 3.61
CA ASP A 224 10.35 -16.78 4.06
C ASP A 224 10.67 -15.28 4.31
N GLN A 225 10.16 -14.38 3.45
CA GLN A 225 10.30 -12.94 3.66
C GLN A 225 9.47 -12.41 4.84
N LEU A 226 8.28 -12.97 5.09
CA LEU A 226 7.40 -12.58 6.19
C LEU A 226 7.91 -13.06 7.57
N GLU A 227 8.70 -14.13 7.59
CA GLU A 227 9.42 -14.56 8.79
C GLU A 227 10.53 -13.56 9.19
N LEU A 228 11.19 -12.95 8.20
CA LEU A 228 12.19 -11.91 8.43
C LEU A 228 11.55 -10.58 8.85
N THR A 229 10.57 -10.13 8.05
CA THR A 229 9.88 -8.86 8.26
C THR A 229 8.38 -9.06 8.09
N TRP A 230 7.69 -9.12 9.23
CA TRP A 230 6.24 -9.29 9.26
C TRP A 230 5.52 -8.14 8.56
N TYR A 231 4.52 -8.49 7.75
CA TYR A 231 3.68 -7.54 7.06
C TYR A 231 2.30 -8.14 6.75
N ALA A 232 1.23 -7.62 7.37
CA ALA A 232 -0.10 -8.21 7.25
C ALA A 232 -0.62 -8.27 5.80
N VAL A 233 -0.42 -7.22 5.01
CA VAL A 233 -0.81 -7.22 3.58
C VAL A 233 -0.08 -8.32 2.80
N GLY A 234 1.20 -8.56 3.07
CA GLY A 234 1.95 -9.65 2.45
C GLY A 234 1.36 -11.02 2.81
N MET A 235 1.01 -11.21 4.09
CA MET A 235 0.35 -12.44 4.56
C MET A 235 -1.03 -12.64 3.91
N ASP A 236 -1.80 -11.58 3.69
CA ASP A 236 -3.09 -11.65 2.99
C ASP A 236 -2.92 -12.12 1.54
N ARG A 237 -1.87 -11.69 0.83
CA ARG A 237 -1.56 -12.22 -0.51
C ARG A 237 -1.29 -13.73 -0.49
N VAL A 238 -0.50 -14.22 0.47
CA VAL A 238 -0.25 -15.67 0.59
C VAL A 238 -1.54 -16.44 0.86
N ARG A 239 -2.42 -15.92 1.73
CA ARG A 239 -3.73 -16.53 2.01
C ARG A 239 -4.63 -16.52 0.76
N GLU A 240 -4.63 -15.45 -0.03
CA GLU A 240 -5.35 -15.39 -1.31
C GLU A 240 -4.86 -16.46 -2.29
N VAL A 241 -3.54 -16.63 -2.42
CA VAL A 241 -2.93 -17.69 -3.25
C VAL A 241 -3.38 -19.07 -2.78
N ARG A 242 -3.33 -19.32 -1.47
CA ARG A 242 -3.73 -20.62 -0.94
C ARG A 242 -5.21 -20.92 -1.23
N ARG A 243 -6.10 -19.92 -1.15
CA ARG A 243 -7.50 -20.07 -1.56
C ARG A 243 -7.62 -20.36 -3.06
N ALA A 244 -6.86 -19.68 -3.91
CA ALA A 244 -6.87 -19.92 -5.36
C ALA A 244 -6.40 -21.35 -5.73
N LEU A 245 -5.52 -21.94 -4.93
CA LEU A 245 -5.02 -23.31 -5.11
C LEU A 245 -5.95 -24.40 -4.54
N SER A 246 -7.18 -24.09 -4.13
CA SER A 246 -8.10 -25.07 -3.52
C SER A 246 -8.38 -26.28 -4.43
N ALA A 247 -8.48 -26.07 -5.74
CA ALA A 247 -8.65 -27.17 -6.71
C ALA A 247 -7.45 -28.12 -6.77
N HIS A 248 -6.28 -27.67 -6.31
CA HIS A 248 -5.01 -28.41 -6.29
C HIS A 248 -4.62 -28.86 -4.87
N GLN A 249 -5.54 -28.86 -3.90
CA GLN A 249 -5.26 -29.19 -2.49
C GLN A 249 -4.61 -30.57 -2.26
N HIS A 250 -4.69 -31.49 -3.24
CA HIS A 250 -4.10 -32.82 -3.14
C HIS A 250 -2.65 -32.85 -3.63
N GLU A 251 -2.18 -31.83 -4.34
CA GLU A 251 -0.79 -31.72 -4.79
C GLU A 251 0.15 -31.55 -3.61
N GLN A 252 1.32 -32.20 -3.69
CA GLN A 252 2.29 -32.17 -2.59
C GLN A 252 2.74 -30.73 -2.28
N CYS A 253 2.97 -29.91 -3.30
CA CYS A 253 3.41 -28.53 -3.11
C CYS A 253 2.41 -27.66 -2.32
N VAL A 254 1.11 -27.94 -2.44
CA VAL A 254 0.05 -27.22 -1.71
C VAL A 254 -0.02 -27.68 -0.26
N ARG A 255 0.21 -28.97 0.01
CA ARG A 255 0.31 -29.51 1.37
C ARG A 255 1.55 -28.95 2.08
N ASP A 256 2.68 -28.90 1.40
CA ASP A 256 3.91 -28.31 1.96
C ASP A 256 3.73 -26.81 2.27
N LEU A 257 2.94 -26.09 1.45
CA LEU A 257 2.56 -24.72 1.71
C LEU A 257 1.65 -24.59 2.94
N ASP A 258 0.69 -25.50 3.11
CA ASP A 258 -0.17 -25.57 4.31
C ASP A 258 0.64 -25.82 5.57
N ASP A 259 1.58 -26.76 5.55
CA ASP A 259 2.45 -27.08 6.69
C ASP A 259 3.26 -25.84 7.12
N ARG A 260 3.66 -24.99 6.16
CA ARG A 260 4.36 -23.74 6.45
C ARG A 260 3.44 -22.63 6.95
N LEU A 261 2.24 -22.50 6.36
CA LEU A 261 1.23 -21.53 6.76
C LEU A 261 0.70 -21.77 8.18
N TYR A 262 0.53 -23.03 8.56
CA TYR A 262 0.00 -23.43 9.87
C TYR A 262 1.10 -23.95 10.82
N GLY A 263 2.36 -23.75 10.47
CA GLY A 263 3.49 -24.02 11.34
C GLY A 263 3.38 -23.24 12.65
N TRP A 264 3.87 -23.81 13.75
CA TRP A 264 3.72 -23.25 15.10
C TRP A 264 4.19 -21.79 15.23
N ALA A 265 5.28 -21.40 14.56
CA ALA A 265 5.78 -20.03 14.58
C ALA A 265 4.81 -19.04 13.88
N THR A 266 4.21 -19.47 12.77
CA THR A 266 3.21 -18.71 12.00
C THR A 266 1.89 -18.60 12.77
N THR A 267 1.43 -19.70 13.36
CA THR A 267 0.20 -19.76 14.18
C THR A 267 0.33 -18.93 15.46
N VAL A 268 1.47 -18.98 16.17
CA VAL A 268 1.72 -18.15 17.35
C VAL A 268 1.83 -16.66 16.99
N SER A 269 2.52 -16.33 15.90
CA SER A 269 2.64 -14.94 15.42
C SER A 269 1.31 -14.31 14.99
N ALA A 270 0.37 -15.15 14.51
CA ALA A 270 -0.97 -14.75 14.13
C ALA A 270 -1.96 -14.67 15.31
N LEU A 271 -1.74 -15.43 16.40
CA LEU A 271 -2.62 -15.44 17.58
C LEU A 271 -2.16 -14.52 18.73
N ALA A 272 -0.88 -14.14 18.77
CA ALA A 272 -0.33 -13.30 19.82
C ALA A 272 -0.63 -11.79 19.63
N ARG A 273 -1.46 -11.42 18.65
CA ARG A 273 -1.71 -10.04 18.25
C ARG A 273 -3.19 -9.78 18.04
#